data_AF-A0A8S2FQY5-F1
#
_entry.id   AF-A0A8S2FQY5-F1
#
_cell.length_a   1.000
_cell.length_b   1.000
_cell.length_c   1.000
_cell.angle_alpha   90.00
_cell.angle_beta   90.00
_cell.angle_gamma   90.00
#
_symmetry.space_group_name_H-M   'P 1'
#
loop_
_entity.id
_entity.type
_entity.pdbx_description
1 polymer ?
#
loop_
_entity_poly.entity_id
_entity_poly.type
_entity_poly.pdbx_seq_one_letter_code
_entity_poly.pdbx_strand_id
1 'polypeptide(L)' 'MLFNIIMTYSVYHPTPCYSQGMTDMLTPMVYVFSDESLSYFAFCSLMTRYMSSLFDQDHIEINHRLYFINSIFR' A
#
# COMPACT_ATOMS: atom_id res chain seq x y z
N MET A 1 -13.85 5.27 8.70
CA MET A 1 -13.37 4.00 8.11
C MET A 1 -11.95 4.12 7.55
N LEU A 2 -11.71 4.79 6.40
CA LEU A 2 -10.35 4.95 5.81
C LEU A 2 -9.29 5.48 6.80
N PHE A 3 -9.57 6.62 7.43
CA PHE A 3 -8.67 7.23 8.42
C PHE A 3 -8.37 6.28 9.59
N ASN A 4 -9.40 5.64 10.16
CA ASN A 4 -9.25 4.71 11.28
C ASN A 4 -8.34 3.53 10.92
N ILE A 5 -8.54 2.94 9.74
CA ILE A 5 -7.74 1.80 9.27
C ILE A 5 -6.29 2.21 9.06
N ILE A 6 -6.02 3.33 8.37
CA ILE A 6 -4.65 3.82 8.15
C ILE A 6 -3.96 4.20 9.45
N MET A 7 -4.67 4.87 10.36
CA MET A 7 -4.14 5.25 11.67
C MET A 7 -3.80 4.00 12.49
N THR A 8 -4.73 3.04 12.55
CA THR A 8 -4.52 1.75 13.22
C THR A 8 -3.31 1.02 12.61
N TYR A 9 -3.25 0.92 11.28
CA TYR A 9 -2.11 0.31 10.59
C TYR A 9 -0.79 0.99 10.95
N SER A 10 -0.75 2.33 10.93
CA SER A 10 0.46 3.12 11.22
C SER A 10 0.93 2.96 12.67
N VAL A 11 0.02 2.78 13.61
CA VAL A 11 0.35 2.51 15.02
C VAL A 11 0.94 1.11 15.17
N TYR A 12 0.42 0.11 14.47
CA TYR A 12 0.91 -1.28 14.55
C TYR A 12 2.15 -1.56 13.68
N HIS A 13 2.40 -0.74 12.66
CA HIS A 13 3.55 -0.87 11.75
C HIS A 13 4.27 0.49 11.64
N PRO A 14 5.19 0.80 12.57
CA PRO A 14 5.80 2.14 12.63
C PRO A 14 6.82 2.40 11.52
N THR A 15 7.40 1.35 10.91
CA THR A 15 8.43 1.50 9.88
C THR A 15 8.29 0.43 8.78
N PRO A 16 7.91 0.80 7.54
CA PRO A 16 7.34 2.09 7.16
C PRO A 16 5.91 2.25 7.71
N CYS A 17 5.52 3.47 8.08
CA CYS A 17 4.18 3.75 8.59
C CYS A 17 3.18 3.98 7.44
N TYR A 18 2.79 5.23 7.22
CA TYR A 18 2.00 5.67 6.09
C TYR A 18 2.89 6.36 5.06
N SER A 19 2.78 5.90 3.81
CA SER A 19 3.31 6.56 2.62
C SER A 19 2.14 6.98 1.73
N GLN A 20 2.29 8.13 1.06
CA GLN A 20 1.29 8.63 0.11
C GLN A 20 0.97 7.55 -0.94
N GLY A 21 -0.32 7.36 -1.24
CA GLY A 21 -0.80 6.31 -2.16
C GLY A 21 -1.30 5.04 -1.48
N MET A 22 -0.94 4.78 -0.21
CA MET A 22 -1.50 3.64 0.54
C MET A 22 -3.02 3.73 0.73
N THR A 23 -3.55 4.95 0.84
CA THR A 23 -5.00 5.22 0.90
C THR A 23 -5.73 4.83 -0.38
N ASP A 24 -5.09 5.01 -1.54
CA ASP A 24 -5.67 4.64 -2.84
C ASP A 24 -5.76 3.11 -2.98
N MET A 25 -4.79 2.37 -2.41
CA MET A 25 -4.86 0.90 -2.33
C MET A 25 -5.92 0.40 -1.35
N LEU A 26 -6.16 1.13 -0.26
CA LEU A 26 -7.15 0.77 0.77
C LEU A 26 -8.60 1.05 0.34
N THR A 27 -8.82 2.13 -0.40
CA THR A 27 -10.16 2.58 -0.85
C THR A 27 -11.01 1.47 -1.50
N PRO A 28 -10.50 0.65 -2.44
CA PRO A 28 -11.30 -0.43 -3.02
C PRO A 28 -11.66 -1.53 -2.02
N MET A 29 -10.84 -1.81 -1.01
CA MET A 29 -11.16 -2.80 0.02
C MET A 29 -12.33 -2.33 0.87
N VAL A 30 -12.26 -1.06 1.31
CA VAL A 30 -13.34 -0.41 2.07
C VAL A 30 -14.64 -0.39 1.27
N TYR A 31 -14.56 -0.12 -0.04
CA TYR A 31 -15.72 -0.15 -0.93
C TYR A 31 -16.31 -1.55 -1.10
N VAL A 32 -15.48 -2.57 -1.37
CA VAL A 32 -15.94 -3.95 -1.65
C VAL A 32 -16.42 -4.66 -0.38
N PHE A 33 -15.65 -4.57 0.71
CA PHE A 33 -15.97 -5.29 1.93
C PHE A 33 -17.04 -4.60 2.76
N SER A 34 -17.15 -3.26 2.69
CA SER A 34 -18.07 -2.47 3.52
C SER A 34 -17.98 -2.77 5.03
N ASP A 35 -16.85 -3.35 5.47
CA ASP A 35 -16.55 -3.72 6.84
C ASP A 35 -15.13 -3.26 7.19
N GLU A 36 -15.00 -2.56 8.32
CA GLU A 36 -13.73 -1.95 8.74
C GLU A 36 -12.67 -3.00 9.09
N SER A 37 -13.08 -4.05 9.82
CA SER A 37 -12.16 -5.09 10.30
C SER A 37 -11.61 -5.96 9.17
N LEU A 38 -12.48 -6.36 8.24
CA LEU A 38 -12.11 -7.15 7.07
C LEU A 38 -11.22 -6.34 6.14
N SER A 39 -11.55 -5.06 5.93
CA SER A 39 -10.71 -4.15 5.15
C SER A 39 -9.33 -3.96 5.77
N TYR A 40 -9.24 -3.86 7.10
CA TYR A 40 -7.97 -3.76 7.81
C TYR A 40 -7.09 -5.01 7.63
N PHE A 41 -7.63 -6.21 7.85
CA PHE A 41 -6.83 -7.43 7.70
C PHE A 41 -6.43 -7.72 6.25
N ALA A 42 -7.33 -7.45 5.29
CA ALA A 42 -7.02 -7.52 3.87
C ALA A 42 -5.91 -6.52 3.49
N PHE A 43 -5.98 -5.29 4.01
CA PHE A 43 -4.97 -4.27 3.80
C PHE A 43 -3.61 -4.67 4.39
N CYS A 44 -3.58 -5.18 5.62
CA CYS A 44 -2.35 -5.69 6.24
C CYS A 44 -1.70 -6.79 5.38
N SER A 45 -2.51 -7.74 4.93
CA SER A 45 -2.04 -8.84 4.08
C SER A 45 -1.49 -8.37 2.74
N LEU A 46 -2.09 -7.31 2.16
CA LEU A 46 -1.59 -6.67 0.95
C LEU A 46 -0.25 -5.99 1.21
N MET A 47 -0.13 -5.22 2.29
CA MET A 47 1.09 -4.50 2.62
C MET A 47 2.27 -5.44 2.87
N THR A 48 2.06 -6.62 3.47
CA THR A 48 3.12 -7.64 3.60
C THR A 48 3.79 -7.98 2.26
N ARG A 49 3.08 -7.87 1.13
CA ARG A 49 3.62 -8.16 -0.20
C ARG A 49 4.27 -6.96 -0.89
N TYR A 50 3.74 -5.76 -0.66
CA TYR A 50 4.09 -4.59 -1.48
C TYR A 50 4.87 -3.52 -0.72
N MET A 51 4.96 -3.60 0.61
CA MET A 51 5.55 -2.53 1.42
C MET A 51 7.00 -2.21 1.03
N SER A 52 7.84 -3.23 0.90
CA SER A 52 9.25 -3.10 0.53
C SER A 52 9.48 -2.75 -0.95
N SER A 53 8.46 -2.88 -1.79
CA SER A 53 8.54 -2.73 -3.25
C SER A 53 8.00 -1.38 -3.71
N LEU A 54 6.81 -1.01 -3.23
CA LEU A 54 6.10 0.19 -3.66
C LEU A 54 6.38 1.40 -2.75
N PHE A 55 6.71 1.16 -1.48
CA PHE A 55 6.81 2.22 -0.47
C PHE A 55 8.19 2.29 0.18
N ASP A 56 9.20 1.71 -0.46
CA ASP A 56 10.60 1.91 -0.09
C ASP A 56 10.99 3.39 -0.21
N GLN A 57 11.83 3.88 0.72
CA GLN A 57 12.18 5.31 0.80
C GLN A 57 12.93 5.79 -0.44
N ASP A 58 13.74 4.91 -1.05
CA ASP A 58 14.55 5.24 -2.21
C ASP A 58 13.81 4.99 -3.54
N HIS A 59 12.57 4.48 -3.49
CA HIS A 59 11.73 4.17 -4.65
C HIS A 59 12.44 3.31 -5.72
N ILE A 60 13.39 2.47 -5.31
CA ILE A 60 14.28 1.73 -6.22
C ILE A 60 13.48 0.82 -7.14
N GLU A 61 12.55 0.05 -6.59
CA GLU A 61 11.81 -0.96 -7.36
C GLU A 61 10.80 -0.33 -8.33
N ILE A 62 10.16 0.78 -7.94
CA ILE A 62 9.26 1.53 -8.84
C ILE A 62 10.06 2.06 -10.04
N ASN A 63 11.23 2.65 -9.80
CA ASN A 63 12.09 3.13 -10.88
C ASN A 63 12.56 1.98 -11.78
N HIS A 64 12.95 0.85 -11.21
CA HIS A 64 13.31 -0.34 -11.98
C HIS A 64 12.16 -0.82 -12.88
N ARG A 65 10.92 -0.83 -12.36
CA ARG A 65 9.71 -1.17 -13.13
C ARG A 65 9.45 -0.17 -14.25
N LEU A 66 9.65 1.13 -14.01
CA LEU A 66 9.51 2.17 -15.04
C LEU A 66 10.53 1.99 -16.17
N TYR A 67 11.80 1.72 -15.84
CA TYR A 67 12.83 1.44 -16.86
C TYR A 67 12.52 0.18 -17.66
N PHE A 68 12.05 -0.87 -17.00
CA PHE A 68 11.61 -2.08 -17.67
C PHE A 68 10.46 -1.80 -18.64
N ILE A 69 9.44 -1.05 -18.21
CA ILE A 69 8.33 -0.64 -19.08
C ILE A 69 8.85 0.17 -20.27
N ASN A 70 9.74 1.14 -20.05
CA ASN A 70 10.33 1.94 -21.14
C ASN A 70 11.08 1.05 -22.15
N SER A 71 11.80 0.02 -21.67
CA SER A 71 12.52 -0.93 -22.53
C SER A 71 11.61 -1.83 -23.37
N ILE A 72 10.35 -2.06 -22.95
CA ILE A 72 9.37 -2.81 -23.75
C ILE A 72 8.85 -1.96 -24.91
N PHE A 73 8.72 -0.66 -24.71
CA PHE A 73 8.14 0.26 -25.69
C PHE A 73 9.14 0.82 -26.71
N ARG A 74 10.43 0.48 -26.60
CA ARG A 74 11.50 0.99 -27.45
C ARG A 74 12.10 -0.12 -28.31
#